data_AF-A0A090I7S9-F1
#
_entry.id   AF-A0A090I7S9-F1
#
_cell.length_a   1.000
_cell.length_b   1.000
_cell.length_c   1.000
_cell.angle_alpha   90.00
_cell.angle_beta   90.00
_cell.angle_gamma   90.00
#
_symmetry.space_group_name_H-M   'P 1'
#
loop_
_entity.id
_entity.type
_entity.pdbx_description
1 polymer ?
#
loop_
_entity_poly.entity_id
_entity_poly.type
_entity_poly.pdbx_seq_one_letter_code
_entity_poly.pdbx_strand_id
1 'polypeptide(L)'
;MKIRFYLFAALTMTSLFGCAEGKQSLKVTASAYTSSVGETDDTPNLAAWGDTLKPGMKSIAVSRDLIEMGLTHNQEVRIEGLDGTYRVLDKMNKRWKKKIDIYMGEDVEKARQWGKKEVVIYWTVEEEKK
;
A
#
# COMPACT_ATOMS: atom_id res chain seq x y z
N MET A 1 -14.55 24.00 -65.45
CA MET A 1 -13.84 24.43 -64.22
C MET A 1 -14.24 23.52 -63.07
N LYS A 2 -13.27 22.91 -62.41
CA LYS A 2 -13.42 21.91 -61.32
C LYS A 2 -13.53 22.65 -59.98
N ILE A 3 -14.57 22.41 -59.18
CA ILE A 3 -14.54 22.73 -57.74
C ILE A 3 -15.20 21.56 -57.00
N ARG A 4 -14.36 20.78 -56.30
CA ARG A 4 -14.74 19.67 -55.43
C ARG A 4 -14.94 20.24 -54.02
N PHE A 5 -16.17 20.16 -53.50
CA PHE A 5 -16.43 20.44 -52.08
C PHE A 5 -16.10 19.18 -51.27
N TYR A 6 -15.01 19.21 -50.51
CA TYR A 6 -14.68 18.15 -49.56
C TYR A 6 -15.38 18.43 -48.23
N LEU A 7 -16.34 17.58 -47.89
CA LEU A 7 -16.84 17.40 -46.53
C LEU A 7 -15.73 16.75 -45.70
N PHE A 8 -15.06 17.52 -44.85
CA PHE A 8 -14.19 17.00 -43.79
C PHE A 8 -14.84 17.30 -42.44
N ALA A 9 -15.82 16.49 -42.06
CA ALA A 9 -16.27 16.42 -40.68
C ALA A 9 -15.32 15.48 -39.93
N ALA A 10 -14.27 16.04 -39.33
CA ALA A 10 -13.37 15.29 -38.46
C ALA A 10 -14.12 14.93 -37.16
N LEU A 11 -14.67 13.71 -37.11
CA LEU A 11 -15.23 13.14 -35.90
C LEU A 11 -14.07 12.77 -34.97
N THR A 12 -13.70 13.69 -34.06
CA THR A 12 -12.74 13.40 -33.01
C THR A 12 -13.36 12.40 -32.04
N MET A 13 -13.05 11.12 -32.24
CA MET A 13 -13.37 10.06 -31.29
C MET A 13 -12.49 10.26 -30.05
N THR A 14 -12.94 11.08 -29.11
CA THR A 14 -12.35 11.16 -27.77
C THR A 14 -12.66 9.87 -27.04
N SER A 15 -11.75 8.90 -27.12
CA SER A 15 -11.79 7.68 -26.32
C SER A 15 -11.47 8.01 -24.87
N LEU A 16 -12.52 8.11 -24.06
CA LEU A 16 -12.43 8.04 -22.60
C LEU A 16 -12.08 6.60 -22.22
N PHE A 17 -10.79 6.27 -22.16
CA PHE A 17 -10.33 5.05 -21.52
C PHE A 17 -10.53 5.19 -20.01
N GLY A 18 -11.67 4.68 -19.52
CA GLY A 18 -11.90 4.53 -18.08
C GLY A 18 -10.95 3.49 -17.50
N CYS A 19 -10.17 3.87 -16.49
CA CYS A 19 -9.40 2.93 -15.69
C CYS A 19 -10.37 2.08 -14.85
N ALA A 20 -10.37 0.76 -15.03
CA ALA A 20 -11.06 -0.16 -14.13
C ALA A 20 -10.14 -0.45 -12.94
N GLU A 21 -10.39 0.20 -11.81
CA GLU A 21 -9.68 -0.06 -10.56
C GLU A 21 -10.25 -1.32 -9.86
N GLY A 22 -9.42 -2.35 -9.69
CA GLY A 22 -9.81 -3.59 -9.04
C GLY A 22 -9.71 -3.50 -7.51
N LYS A 23 -10.83 -3.25 -6.82
CA LYS A 23 -10.89 -3.25 -5.35
C LYS A 23 -10.72 -4.67 -4.77
N GLN A 24 -9.79 -4.83 -3.85
CA GLN A 24 -9.43 -6.09 -3.19
C GLN A 24 -9.63 -5.99 -1.67
N SER A 25 -9.86 -7.13 -1.03
CA SER A 25 -9.87 -7.24 0.43
C SER A 25 -9.39 -8.60 0.91
N LEU A 26 -8.76 -8.67 2.08
CA LEU A 26 -8.26 -9.91 2.65
C LEU A 26 -8.20 -9.85 4.18
N LYS A 27 -8.57 -10.95 4.84
CA LYS A 27 -8.29 -11.13 6.27
C LYS A 27 -6.83 -11.53 6.48
N VAL A 28 -6.13 -10.78 7.32
CA VAL A 28 -4.70 -10.96 7.62
C VAL A 28 -4.46 -10.93 9.12
N THR A 29 -3.34 -11.51 9.54
CA THR A 29 -2.82 -11.30 10.89
C THR A 29 -2.11 -9.95 10.94
N ALA A 30 -2.49 -9.06 11.85
CA ALA A 30 -1.80 -7.81 12.13
C ALA A 30 -1.09 -7.86 13.48
N SER A 31 0.18 -7.42 13.51
CA SER A 31 0.86 -7.00 14.74
C SER A 31 1.18 -5.51 14.67
N ALA A 32 1.85 -4.98 15.69
CA ALA A 32 2.38 -3.63 15.69
C ALA A 32 3.86 -3.63 16.11
N TYR A 33 4.62 -2.69 15.57
CA TYR A 33 6.03 -2.46 15.89
C TYR A 33 6.33 -0.96 16.03
N THR A 34 7.47 -0.65 16.65
CA THR A 34 7.93 0.72 16.96
C THR A 34 9.41 0.87 16.62
N SER A 35 9.87 2.11 16.41
CA SER A 35 11.29 2.46 16.22
C SER A 35 11.94 3.03 17.48
N SER A 36 11.46 2.65 18.67
CA SER A 36 12.01 3.18 19.93
C SER A 36 13.50 2.87 20.04
N VAL A 37 14.29 3.91 20.35
CA VAL A 37 15.78 3.96 20.33
C VAL A 37 16.47 2.89 21.20
N GLY A 38 15.74 2.17 22.05
CA GLY A 38 16.28 1.08 22.88
C GLY A 38 16.53 -0.26 22.16
N GLU A 39 16.17 -0.43 20.89
CA GLU A 39 16.22 -1.73 20.19
C GLU A 39 16.88 -1.74 18.80
N THR A 40 17.64 -0.72 18.39
CA THR A 40 18.22 -0.71 17.02
C THR A 40 19.60 -0.08 16.91
N ASP A 41 20.44 -0.71 16.08
CA ASP A 41 21.75 -0.24 15.61
C ASP A 41 21.60 1.07 14.79
N ASP A 42 22.71 1.70 14.38
CA ASP A 42 22.85 3.08 13.89
C ASP A 42 21.83 3.63 12.84
N THR A 43 20.90 2.84 12.29
CA THR A 43 19.85 3.26 11.34
C THR A 43 18.45 2.65 11.62
N PRO A 44 17.78 2.98 12.75
CA PRO A 44 16.52 2.37 13.19
C PRO A 44 15.30 2.61 12.28
N ASN A 45 15.41 3.56 11.35
CA ASN A 45 14.30 4.08 10.57
C ASN A 45 14.33 3.68 9.09
N LEU A 46 15.29 2.84 8.68
CA LEU A 46 15.43 2.46 7.27
C LEU A 46 14.60 1.22 6.96
N ALA A 47 13.56 1.36 6.15
CA ALA A 47 12.75 0.24 5.69
C ALA A 47 13.47 -0.56 4.58
N ALA A 48 13.00 -1.77 4.26
CA ALA A 48 13.69 -2.66 3.32
C ALA A 48 13.68 -2.20 1.84
N TRP A 49 12.99 -1.11 1.52
CA TRP A 49 13.08 -0.41 0.23
C TRP A 49 13.86 0.91 0.28
N GLY A 50 14.46 1.24 1.42
CA GLY A 50 15.29 2.44 1.59
C GLY A 50 14.52 3.68 2.08
N ASP A 51 13.23 3.56 2.38
CA ASP A 51 12.46 4.65 2.96
C ASP A 51 12.92 4.94 4.39
N THR A 52 12.97 6.23 4.74
CA THR A 52 13.17 6.66 6.13
C THR A 52 11.81 6.87 6.78
N LEU A 53 11.48 6.00 7.74
CA LEU A 53 10.28 6.13 8.56
C LEU A 53 10.44 7.27 9.57
N LYS A 54 9.39 8.06 9.73
CA LYS A 54 9.30 9.12 10.74
C LYS A 54 8.15 8.80 11.70
N PRO A 55 8.30 9.08 13.00
CA PRO A 55 7.20 8.92 13.95
C PRO A 55 5.92 9.62 13.44
N GLY A 56 4.78 8.94 13.56
CA GLY A 56 3.48 9.41 13.07
C GLY A 56 3.16 9.04 11.61
N MET A 57 4.10 8.45 10.86
CA MET A 57 3.79 7.91 9.53
C MET A 57 2.84 6.72 9.62
N LYS A 58 1.80 6.71 8.77
CA LYS A 58 0.91 5.55 8.59
C LYS A 58 1.56 4.57 7.63
N SER A 59 2.42 3.72 8.19
CA SER A 59 3.20 2.74 7.45
C SER A 59 2.88 1.31 7.90
N ILE A 60 2.98 0.37 6.97
CA ILE A 60 2.94 -1.06 7.28
C ILE A 60 4.10 -1.81 6.60
N ALA A 61 4.55 -2.86 7.27
CA ALA A 61 5.31 -3.94 6.67
C ALA A 61 4.34 -5.05 6.22
N VAL A 62 4.57 -5.66 5.05
CA VAL A 62 3.73 -6.75 4.53
C VAL A 62 4.52 -8.02 4.25
N SER A 63 3.88 -9.18 4.42
CA SER A 63 4.46 -10.46 4.02
C SER A 63 4.59 -10.57 2.50
N ARG A 64 5.55 -11.37 2.03
CA ARG A 64 5.90 -11.43 0.60
C ARG A 64 4.79 -11.97 -0.30
N ASP A 65 3.96 -12.87 0.23
CA ASP A 65 2.76 -13.34 -0.48
C ASP A 65 1.72 -12.23 -0.69
N LEU A 66 1.67 -11.21 0.16
CA LEU A 66 0.80 -10.05 -0.05
C LEU A 66 1.36 -9.13 -1.14
N ILE A 67 2.68 -9.04 -1.27
CA ILE A 67 3.34 -8.31 -2.38
C ILE A 67 2.99 -8.96 -3.71
N GLU A 68 3.02 -10.29 -3.78
CA GLU A 68 2.59 -11.07 -4.95
C GLU A 68 1.10 -10.84 -5.31
N MET A 69 0.29 -10.41 -4.34
CA MET A 69 -1.12 -10.04 -4.53
C MET A 69 -1.33 -8.54 -4.87
N GLY A 70 -0.26 -7.79 -5.12
CA GLY A 70 -0.32 -6.38 -5.51
C GLY A 70 -0.13 -5.37 -4.38
N LEU A 71 0.18 -5.80 -3.15
CA LEU A 71 0.62 -4.88 -2.08
C LEU A 71 2.10 -4.54 -2.22
N THR A 72 2.45 -3.86 -3.31
CA THR A 72 3.82 -3.43 -3.63
C THR A 72 4.21 -2.15 -2.89
N HIS A 73 5.45 -1.69 -3.11
CA HIS A 73 5.97 -0.48 -2.47
C HIS A 73 5.08 0.75 -2.75
N ASN A 74 4.82 1.55 -1.73
CA ASN A 74 3.93 2.71 -1.74
C ASN A 74 2.44 2.41 -1.98
N GLN A 75 2.04 1.14 -2.10
CA GLN A 75 0.62 0.79 -2.23
C GLN A 75 -0.16 1.31 -1.02
N GLU A 76 -1.30 1.93 -1.30
CA GLU A 76 -2.23 2.40 -0.28
C GLU A 76 -3.13 1.27 0.21
N VAL A 77 -3.26 1.18 1.54
CA VAL A 77 -4.01 0.16 2.24
C VAL A 77 -4.87 0.79 3.32
N ARG A 78 -6.14 0.41 3.38
CA ARG A 78 -7.01 0.69 4.52
C ARG A 78 -7.08 -0.54 5.42
N ILE A 79 -7.08 -0.33 6.72
CA ILE A 79 -7.14 -1.40 7.72
C ILE A 79 -8.45 -1.24 8.49
N GLU A 80 -9.26 -2.29 8.54
CA GLU A 80 -10.51 -2.28 9.28
C GLU A 80 -10.26 -1.95 10.76
N GLY A 81 -11.04 -0.99 11.29
CA GLY A 81 -10.91 -0.54 12.68
C GLY A 81 -9.75 0.42 12.95
N LEU A 82 -9.01 0.86 11.92
CA LEU A 82 -8.02 1.93 12.03
C LEU A 82 -8.33 3.06 11.04
N ASP A 83 -8.19 4.28 11.51
CA ASP A 83 -8.46 5.45 10.68
C ASP A 83 -7.35 5.71 9.65
N GLY A 84 -7.75 6.30 8.54
CA GLY A 84 -6.86 6.77 7.47
C GLY A 84 -6.33 5.68 6.56
N THR A 85 -5.33 6.07 5.77
CA THR A 85 -4.68 5.23 4.77
C THR A 85 -3.24 4.98 5.17
N TYR A 86 -2.82 3.73 5.08
CA TYR A 86 -1.47 3.27 5.36
C TYR A 86 -0.74 3.01 4.04
N ARG A 87 0.57 3.22 4.04
CA ARG A 87 1.43 2.88 2.90
C ARG A 87 2.27 1.65 3.21
N VAL A 88 2.42 0.79 2.22
CA VAL A 88 3.34 -0.33 2.26
C VAL A 88 4.75 0.19 2.04
N LEU A 89 5.54 0.32 3.10
CA LEU A 89 6.92 0.82 3.03
C LEU A 89 7.96 -0.21 3.45
N ASP A 90 7.54 -1.38 3.92
CA ASP A 90 8.47 -2.42 4.30
C ASP A 90 7.97 -3.83 3.93
N LYS A 91 8.90 -4.78 3.87
CA LYS A 91 8.63 -6.19 3.59
C LYS A 91 9.13 -7.07 4.71
N MET A 92 8.30 -8.04 5.09
CA MET A 92 8.64 -8.97 6.15
C MET A 92 9.52 -10.11 5.63
N ASN A 93 10.16 -10.82 6.57
CA ASN A 93 10.86 -12.08 6.26
C ASN A 93 9.91 -13.09 5.58
N LYS A 94 10.43 -13.86 4.62
CA LYS A 94 9.68 -14.84 3.80
C LYS A 94 8.91 -15.91 4.58
N ARG A 95 9.23 -16.14 5.87
CA ARG A 95 8.51 -17.08 6.74
C ARG A 95 7.07 -16.66 7.03
N TRP A 96 6.80 -15.36 6.95
CA TRP A 96 5.47 -14.82 7.23
C TRP A 96 4.56 -14.95 6.02
N LYS A 97 3.27 -15.25 6.29
CA LYS A 97 2.20 -15.40 5.29
C LYS A 97 0.95 -14.71 5.78
N LYS A 98 0.21 -14.05 4.87
CA LYS A 98 -1.00 -13.25 5.14
C LYS A 98 -0.85 -12.39 6.40
N LYS A 99 0.27 -11.68 6.49
CA LYS A 99 0.65 -10.94 7.69
C LYS A 99 1.06 -9.51 7.35
N ILE A 100 0.59 -8.59 8.18
CA ILE A 100 1.07 -7.21 8.23
C ILE A 100 1.66 -6.90 9.61
N ASP A 101 2.48 -5.85 9.66
CA ASP A 101 2.97 -5.24 10.88
C ASP A 101 2.78 -3.72 10.80
N ILE A 102 2.10 -3.15 11.79
CA ILE A 102 1.67 -1.74 11.76
C ILE A 102 2.67 -0.89 12.51
N TYR A 103 3.18 0.14 11.85
CA TYR A 103 4.10 1.07 12.47
C TYR A 103 3.35 2.00 13.43
N MET A 104 3.77 2.01 14.70
CA MET A 104 3.19 2.84 15.76
C MET A 104 4.11 3.99 16.18
N GLY A 105 5.16 4.29 15.40
CA GLY A 105 6.12 5.34 15.74
C GLY A 105 6.99 4.93 16.92
N GLU A 106 7.02 5.76 17.96
CA GLU A 106 7.74 5.53 19.22
C GLU A 106 6.82 5.06 20.36
N ASP A 107 5.52 4.88 20.07
CA ASP A 107 4.50 4.55 21.07
C ASP A 107 4.45 3.05 21.36
N VAL A 108 5.33 2.61 22.26
CA VAL A 108 5.46 1.20 22.68
C VAL A 108 4.20 0.70 23.38
N GLU A 109 3.52 1.56 24.15
CA GLU A 109 2.29 1.18 24.86
C GLU A 109 1.18 0.87 23.87
N LYS A 110 0.99 1.71 22.85
CA LYS A 110 0.01 1.48 21.78
C LYS A 110 0.31 0.20 21.00
N ALA A 111 1.57 -0.09 20.71
CA ALA A 111 1.95 -1.34 20.06
C ALA A 111 1.62 -2.57 20.92
N ARG A 112 1.87 -2.49 22.23
CA ARG A 112 1.54 -3.56 23.19
C ARG A 112 0.03 -3.75 23.35
N GLN A 113 -0.73 -2.66 23.48
CA GLN A 113 -2.19 -2.69 23.57
C GLN A 113 -2.83 -3.25 22.29
N TRP A 114 -2.25 -2.95 21.13
CA TRP A 114 -2.70 -3.52 19.87
C TRP A 114 -2.52 -5.05 19.83
N GLY A 115 -1.35 -5.53 20.25
CA GLY A 115 -1.02 -6.95 20.30
C GLY A 115 -1.00 -7.61 18.91
N LYS A 116 -1.40 -8.88 18.86
CA LYS A 116 -1.55 -9.63 17.59
C LYS A 116 -3.01 -10.02 17.43
N LYS A 117 -3.63 -9.63 16.32
CA LYS A 117 -5.03 -9.97 16.02
C LYS A 117 -5.29 -10.07 14.53
N GLU A 118 -6.42 -10.63 14.16
CA GLU A 118 -6.87 -10.64 12.77
C GLU A 118 -7.61 -9.33 12.44
N VAL A 119 -7.37 -8.81 11.23
CA VAL A 119 -8.05 -7.63 10.67
C VAL A 119 -8.33 -7.86 9.20
N VAL A 120 -9.31 -7.16 8.63
CA VAL A 120 -9.49 -7.07 7.18
C VAL A 120 -8.73 -5.87 6.65
N ILE A 121 -7.98 -6.07 5.57
CA ILE A 121 -7.34 -5.00 4.81
C ILE A 121 -8.03 -4.82 3.46
N TYR A 122 -7.98 -3.59 2.95
CA TYR A 122 -8.54 -3.21 1.65
C TYR A 122 -7.49 -2.43 0.85
N TRP A 123 -7.35 -2.75 -0.44
CA TRP A 123 -6.48 -2.05 -1.37
C TRP A 123 -7.06 -2.09 -2.78
N THR A 124 -6.47 -1.33 -3.68
CA THR A 124 -6.84 -1.31 -5.09
C THR A 124 -5.61 -1.72 -5.89
N VAL A 125 -5.77 -2.67 -6.81
CA VAL A 125 -4.71 -3.02 -7.75
C VAL A 125 -4.95 -2.21 -9.02
N GLU A 126 -3.95 -1.41 -9.40
CA GLU A 126 -3.94 -0.80 -10.73
C GLU A 126 -3.65 -1.90 -11.75
N GLU A 127 -4.56 -2.11 -12.71
CA GLU A 127 -4.26 -3.04 -13.80
C GLU A 127 -3.19 -2.41 -14.69
N GLU A 128 -2.05 -3.09 -14.83
CA GLU A 128 -1.01 -2.70 -15.78
C GLU A 128 -1.61 -2.68 -17.18
N LYS A 129 -1.60 -1.50 -17.81
CA LYS A 129 -1.90 -1.33 -19.23
C LYS A 129 -0.83 -2.10 -20.03
N LYS A 130 -1.18 -3.28 -20.54
CA LYS A 130 -0.36 -3.99 -21.54
C LYS A 130 -0.31 -3.26 -22.86
#